data_AF-A0A419F255-F1
#
_entry.id   AF-A0A419F255-F1
#
_cell.length_a   1.000
_cell.length_b   1.000
_cell.length_c   1.000
_cell.angle_alpha   90.00
_cell.angle_beta   90.00
_cell.angle_gamma   90.00
#
_symmetry.space_group_name_H-M   'P 1'
#
loop_
_entity.id
_entity.type
_entity.pdbx_description
1 polymer ?
#
loop_
_entity_poly.entity_id
_entity_poly.type
_entity_poly.pdbx_seq_one_letter_code
_entity_poly.pdbx_strand_id
1 'polypeptide(L)'
;MILSASLFGQEETLISGQVEHGGFGGPVLKMTSVKNEFGVLVGGYGGWLINHTFMIGGGGYGLVNKIKGNDAAQLAYQVYTDRPVNIEFGYGGVVFEYIHNSNSLIHFAFSALIGAGGVTYNERDYDDWNWGEHRDDGRPNDAFFVAEPEIKAELNVASFFRVNVGGSYRFVSGVNIIGLKNSDLSGPSANITFKFGKF
;
A
#
# COMPACT_ATOMS: atom_id res chain seq x y z
N MET A 1 53.95 37.58 0.38
CA MET A 1 52.75 37.31 -0.44
C MET A 1 52.26 35.92 -0.03
N ILE A 2 51.28 35.85 0.86
CA ILE A 2 50.71 34.58 1.34
C ILE A 2 49.56 34.24 0.40
N LEU A 3 49.66 33.12 -0.32
CA LEU A 3 48.57 32.57 -1.10
C LEU A 3 47.56 31.92 -0.15
N SER A 4 46.36 32.50 -0.08
CA SER A 4 45.19 31.85 0.53
C SER A 4 44.52 30.96 -0.51
N ALA A 5 44.80 29.66 -0.48
CA ALA A 5 43.98 28.68 -1.19
C ALA A 5 42.67 28.51 -0.42
N SER A 6 41.57 28.94 -1.01
CA SER A 6 40.23 28.63 -0.50
C SER A 6 39.93 27.20 -0.90
N LEU A 7 40.03 26.26 0.04
CA LEU A 7 39.40 24.94 -0.14
C LEU A 7 37.89 25.16 -0.12
N PHE A 8 37.25 25.11 -1.28
CA PHE A 8 35.82 24.91 -1.36
C PHE A 8 35.53 23.50 -0.86
N GLY A 9 34.84 23.39 0.28
CA GLY A 9 34.29 22.12 0.74
C GLY A 9 33.29 21.63 -0.31
N GLN A 10 33.61 20.52 -0.97
CA GLN A 10 32.68 19.83 -1.86
C GLN A 10 31.49 19.38 -1.00
N GLU A 11 30.26 19.67 -1.44
CA GLU A 11 29.07 19.19 -0.75
C GLU A 11 29.10 17.66 -0.69
N GLU A 12 29.11 17.09 0.52
CA GLU A 12 28.98 15.66 0.72
C GLU A 12 27.53 15.26 0.43
N THR A 13 27.29 14.82 -0.80
CA THR A 13 25.98 14.32 -1.23
C THR A 13 25.88 12.82 -1.02
N LEU A 14 24.77 12.35 -0.43
CA LEU A 14 24.47 10.91 -0.32
C LEU A 14 24.44 10.22 -1.70
N ILE A 15 24.10 10.98 -2.75
CA ILE A 15 24.08 10.54 -4.14
C ILE A 15 25.13 11.35 -4.90
N SER A 16 26.29 10.74 -5.17
CA SER A 16 27.41 11.37 -5.89
C SER A 16 27.72 10.63 -7.19
N GLY A 17 28.20 11.35 -8.20
CA GLY A 17 28.62 10.76 -9.49
C GLY A 17 27.50 10.64 -10.52
N GLN A 18 27.66 9.74 -11.50
CA GLN A 18 26.62 9.47 -12.49
C GLN A 18 25.47 8.69 -11.84
N VAL A 19 24.27 9.26 -11.88
CA VAL A 19 23.07 8.64 -11.32
C VAL A 19 22.41 7.77 -12.39
N GLU A 20 22.16 6.50 -12.05
CA GLU A 20 21.41 5.59 -12.90
C GLU A 20 19.91 5.68 -12.58
N HIS A 21 19.09 5.70 -13.63
CA HIS A 21 17.66 5.86 -13.53
C HIS A 21 16.93 4.66 -14.12
N GLY A 22 16.05 4.10 -13.31
CA GLY A 22 15.12 3.04 -13.67
C GLY A 22 13.70 3.38 -13.21
N GLY A 23 12.81 2.42 -13.38
CA GLY A 23 11.45 2.54 -12.88
C GLY A 23 10.73 1.22 -13.05
N PHE A 24 9.87 0.90 -12.08
CA PHE A 24 9.07 -0.30 -12.11
C PHE A 24 7.67 -0.03 -11.58
N GLY A 25 6.75 -0.92 -11.93
CA GLY A 25 5.45 -1.02 -11.30
C GLY A 25 4.92 -2.44 -11.37
N GLY A 26 3.91 -2.75 -10.58
CA GLY A 26 3.20 -3.99 -10.78
C GLY A 26 2.21 -4.35 -9.69
N PRO A 27 1.48 -5.45 -9.90
CA PRO A 27 0.42 -5.88 -9.01
C PRO A 27 0.97 -6.47 -7.71
N VAL A 28 0.20 -6.26 -6.64
CA VAL A 28 0.46 -6.81 -5.31
C VAL A 28 -0.79 -7.52 -4.82
N LEU A 29 -0.57 -8.70 -4.26
CA LEU A 29 -1.54 -9.41 -3.43
C LEU A 29 -1.09 -9.33 -1.98
N LYS A 30 -1.99 -8.95 -1.07
CA LYS A 30 -1.75 -9.01 0.38
C LYS A 30 -2.79 -9.87 1.06
N MET A 31 -2.32 -10.76 1.93
CA MET A 31 -3.14 -11.57 2.81
C MET A 31 -2.98 -11.01 4.22
N THR A 32 -4.07 -10.57 4.84
CA THR A 32 -4.05 -9.81 6.10
C THR A 32 -5.23 -10.21 6.98
N SER A 33 -5.36 -9.53 8.12
CA SER A 33 -6.59 -9.53 8.90
C SER A 33 -7.24 -8.15 8.84
N VAL A 34 -8.55 -8.13 8.61
CA VAL A 34 -9.40 -6.95 8.75
C VAL A 34 -10.57 -7.36 9.63
N LYS A 35 -10.79 -6.63 10.74
CA LYS A 35 -11.79 -6.95 11.77
C LYS A 35 -11.68 -8.39 12.30
N ASN A 36 -10.46 -8.86 12.56
CA ASN A 36 -10.16 -10.23 12.99
C ASN A 36 -10.62 -11.33 12.02
N GLU A 37 -11.00 -10.98 10.81
CA GLU A 37 -11.37 -11.89 9.73
C GLU A 37 -10.27 -11.88 8.66
N PHE A 38 -10.17 -12.97 7.90
CA PHE A 38 -9.18 -13.07 6.83
C PHE A 38 -9.52 -12.09 5.70
N GLY A 39 -8.57 -11.22 5.37
CA GLY A 39 -8.71 -10.22 4.31
C GLY A 39 -7.70 -10.44 3.19
N VAL A 40 -8.14 -10.21 1.96
CA VAL A 40 -7.34 -10.21 0.75
C VAL A 40 -7.39 -8.82 0.16
N LEU A 41 -6.24 -8.19 0.06
CA LEU A 41 -6.08 -6.90 -0.60
C LEU A 41 -5.39 -7.11 -1.94
N VAL A 42 -5.90 -6.47 -2.98
CA VAL A 42 -5.26 -6.42 -4.29
C VAL A 42 -4.98 -4.97 -4.62
N GLY A 43 -3.85 -4.73 -5.27
CA GLY A 43 -3.48 -3.40 -5.68
C GLY A 43 -2.20 -3.39 -6.49
N GLY A 44 -1.47 -2.29 -6.42
CA GLY A 44 -0.18 -2.16 -7.07
C GLY A 44 0.67 -1.05 -6.45
N TYR A 45 1.96 -1.08 -6.74
CA TYR A 45 2.84 0.05 -6.49
C TYR A 45 3.92 0.12 -7.56
N GLY A 46 4.57 1.27 -7.63
CA GLY A 46 5.65 1.53 -8.56
C GLY A 46 6.21 2.92 -8.36
N GLY A 47 7.34 3.18 -9.01
CA GLY A 47 8.01 4.46 -8.87
C GLY A 47 9.31 4.56 -9.64
N TRP A 48 10.00 5.66 -9.38
CA TRP A 48 11.31 5.97 -9.93
C TRP A 48 12.39 5.28 -9.10
N LEU A 49 13.22 4.49 -9.77
CA LEU A 49 14.35 3.77 -9.17
C LEU A 49 15.64 4.54 -9.44
N ILE A 50 16.40 4.79 -8.38
CA ILE A 50 17.62 5.59 -8.37
C ILE A 50 18.77 4.66 -7.95
N ASN A 51 19.79 4.58 -8.80
CA ASN A 51 21.00 3.77 -8.58
C ASN A 51 20.69 2.31 -8.20
N HIS A 52 19.60 1.75 -8.72
CA HIS A 52 19.17 0.39 -8.39
C HIS A 52 18.97 0.13 -6.88
N THR A 53 18.89 1.20 -6.07
CA THR A 53 19.03 1.13 -4.60
C THR A 53 17.87 1.80 -3.90
N PHE A 54 17.41 2.97 -4.37
CA PHE A 54 16.30 3.69 -3.75
C PHE A 54 15.16 3.88 -4.73
N MET A 55 13.94 3.62 -4.30
CA MET A 55 12.74 3.93 -5.07
C MET A 55 11.84 4.90 -4.31
N ILE A 56 11.32 5.87 -5.05
CA ILE A 56 10.29 6.79 -4.59
C ILE A 56 9.13 6.71 -5.58
N GLY A 57 7.92 6.52 -5.07
CA GLY A 57 6.77 6.27 -5.91
C GLY A 57 5.45 6.31 -5.16
N GLY A 58 4.47 5.59 -5.68
CA GLY A 58 3.15 5.48 -5.10
C GLY A 58 2.64 4.05 -5.11
N GLY A 59 1.69 3.77 -4.23
CA GLY A 59 1.01 2.49 -4.16
C GLY A 59 -0.40 2.63 -3.62
N GLY A 60 -1.24 1.63 -3.89
CA GLY A 60 -2.61 1.57 -3.39
C GLY A 60 -3.16 0.16 -3.42
N TYR A 61 -4.05 -0.13 -2.48
CA TYR A 61 -4.61 -1.47 -2.23
C TYR A 61 -6.07 -1.36 -1.80
N GLY A 62 -6.90 -2.31 -2.25
CA GLY A 62 -8.31 -2.41 -1.88
C GLY A 62 -8.69 -3.83 -1.48
N LEU A 63 -9.64 -3.95 -0.55
CA LEU A 63 -10.20 -5.23 -0.08
C LEU A 63 -11.09 -5.82 -1.17
N VAL A 64 -10.80 -7.06 -1.56
CA VAL A 64 -11.54 -7.73 -2.65
C VAL A 64 -12.45 -8.85 -2.17
N ASN A 65 -12.26 -9.36 -0.94
CA ASN A 65 -13.16 -10.35 -0.37
C ASN A 65 -14.14 -9.70 0.62
N LYS A 66 -15.32 -10.31 0.76
CA LYS A 66 -16.37 -9.82 1.66
C LYS A 66 -15.99 -10.08 3.12
N ILE A 67 -16.06 -9.03 3.93
CA ILE A 67 -15.94 -9.09 5.39
C ILE A 67 -17.14 -8.36 5.97
N LYS A 68 -17.88 -9.01 6.88
CA LYS A 68 -19.13 -8.45 7.40
C LYS A 68 -18.85 -7.32 8.40
N GLY A 69 -19.66 -6.27 8.37
CA GLY A 69 -19.77 -5.31 9.46
C GLY A 69 -20.23 -6.00 10.75
N ASN A 70 -19.89 -5.43 11.91
CA ASN A 70 -20.37 -5.95 13.20
C ASN A 70 -21.86 -5.63 13.42
N ASP A 71 -22.45 -6.18 14.49
CA ASP A 71 -23.88 -5.99 14.79
C ASP A 71 -24.29 -4.51 14.88
N ALA A 72 -23.43 -3.65 15.42
CA ALA A 72 -23.70 -2.21 15.48
C ALA A 72 -23.77 -1.58 14.08
N ALA A 73 -22.88 -1.97 13.17
CA ALA A 73 -22.91 -1.53 11.78
C ALA A 73 -24.11 -2.11 11.01
N GLN A 74 -24.50 -3.35 11.28
CA GLN A 74 -25.72 -3.93 10.73
C GLN A 74 -26.94 -3.11 11.20
N LEU A 75 -27.10 -2.89 12.50
CA LEU A 75 -28.23 -2.12 13.03
C LEU A 75 -28.27 -0.66 12.52
N ALA A 76 -27.11 -0.05 12.28
CA ALA A 76 -27.03 1.35 11.87
C ALA A 76 -27.20 1.57 10.36
N TYR A 77 -26.74 0.64 9.53
CA TYR A 77 -26.62 0.84 8.07
C TYR A 77 -27.35 -0.21 7.23
N GLN A 78 -27.95 -1.23 7.84
CA GLN A 78 -28.74 -2.21 7.13
C GLN A 78 -30.11 -1.64 6.76
N VAL A 79 -30.32 -1.36 5.48
CA VAL A 79 -31.58 -0.97 4.84
C VAL A 79 -32.43 -2.19 4.49
N TYR A 80 -31.79 -3.30 4.12
CA TYR A 80 -32.46 -4.56 3.77
C TYR A 80 -32.15 -5.67 4.78
N THR A 81 -33.17 -6.12 5.53
CA THR A 81 -33.04 -7.06 6.66
C THR A 81 -32.44 -8.42 6.30
N ASP A 82 -32.41 -8.77 5.02
CA ASP A 82 -31.91 -10.04 4.48
C ASP A 82 -30.46 -9.97 3.96
N ARG A 83 -29.83 -8.79 3.94
CA ARG A 83 -28.47 -8.61 3.38
C ARG A 83 -27.47 -8.11 4.42
N PRO A 84 -26.33 -8.79 4.60
CA PRO A 84 -25.30 -8.29 5.50
C PRO A 84 -24.60 -7.09 4.89
N VAL A 85 -24.40 -6.06 5.70
CA VAL A 85 -23.52 -4.94 5.42
C VAL A 85 -22.08 -5.45 5.40
N ASN A 86 -21.34 -5.23 4.31
CA ASN A 86 -19.94 -5.60 4.15
C ASN A 86 -19.03 -4.38 4.26
N ILE A 87 -17.82 -4.60 4.76
CA ILE A 87 -16.75 -3.60 4.80
C ILE A 87 -16.17 -3.46 3.40
N GLU A 88 -16.14 -2.24 2.90
CA GLU A 88 -15.37 -1.83 1.74
C GLU A 88 -14.24 -0.93 2.23
N PHE A 89 -13.00 -1.31 1.92
CA PHE A 89 -11.80 -0.74 2.52
C PHE A 89 -10.71 -0.60 1.47
N GLY A 90 -10.06 0.56 1.42
CA GLY A 90 -8.91 0.78 0.54
C GLY A 90 -8.03 1.92 1.03
N TYR A 91 -6.77 1.90 0.62
CA TYR A 91 -5.79 2.92 0.99
C TYR A 91 -4.69 3.06 -0.06
N GLY A 92 -4.01 4.18 -0.05
CA GLY A 92 -2.87 4.45 -0.92
C GLY A 92 -2.01 5.60 -0.41
N GLY A 93 -0.86 5.78 -1.03
CA GLY A 93 0.10 6.79 -0.57
C GLY A 93 1.40 6.78 -1.31
N VAL A 94 2.35 7.54 -0.77
CA VAL A 94 3.73 7.59 -1.24
C VAL A 94 4.47 6.38 -0.69
N VAL A 95 5.26 5.73 -1.55
CA VAL A 95 6.10 4.59 -1.19
C VAL A 95 7.56 4.98 -1.31
N PHE A 96 8.31 4.69 -0.26
CA PHE A 96 9.77 4.71 -0.25
C PHE A 96 10.27 3.28 -0.14
N GLU A 97 11.26 2.90 -0.93
CA GLU A 97 11.88 1.58 -0.86
C GLU A 97 13.40 1.71 -0.94
N TYR A 98 14.09 0.94 -0.09
CA TYR A 98 15.52 0.70 -0.14
C TYR A 98 15.75 -0.76 -0.51
N ILE A 99 16.57 -0.99 -1.54
CA ILE A 99 16.91 -2.30 -2.08
C ILE A 99 18.37 -2.57 -1.75
N HIS A 100 18.62 -3.57 -0.91
CA HIS A 100 19.98 -3.96 -0.57
C HIS A 100 20.51 -4.93 -1.61
N ASN A 101 21.60 -4.58 -2.29
CA ASN A 101 22.31 -5.47 -3.23
C ASN A 101 21.44 -5.99 -4.39
N SER A 102 20.79 -5.07 -5.11
CA SER A 102 19.85 -5.38 -6.20
C SER A 102 20.41 -6.23 -7.35
N ASN A 103 21.73 -6.29 -7.51
CA ASN A 103 22.39 -7.07 -8.56
C ASN A 103 22.42 -8.58 -8.25
N SER A 104 22.21 -8.96 -6.99
CA SER A 104 22.18 -10.37 -6.60
C SER A 104 20.87 -11.04 -7.00
N LEU A 105 20.94 -12.32 -7.38
CA LEU A 105 19.78 -13.10 -7.81
C LEU A 105 18.65 -13.08 -6.76
N ILE A 106 19.02 -13.27 -5.49
CA ILE A 106 18.13 -13.12 -4.34
C ILE A 106 18.70 -12.02 -3.44
N HIS A 107 17.86 -11.08 -3.03
CA HIS A 107 18.25 -9.96 -2.19
C HIS A 107 17.07 -9.45 -1.35
N PHE A 108 17.31 -8.45 -0.50
CA PHE A 108 16.29 -7.92 0.41
C PHE A 108 15.96 -6.47 0.10
N ALA A 109 14.71 -6.09 0.38
CA ALA A 109 14.26 -4.71 0.30
C ALA A 109 13.43 -4.33 1.54
N PHE A 110 13.52 -3.07 1.91
CA PHE A 110 12.72 -2.45 2.97
C PHE A 110 11.91 -1.34 2.34
N SER A 111 10.62 -1.26 2.65
CA SER A 111 9.80 -0.16 2.17
C SER A 111 8.85 0.36 3.23
N ALA A 112 8.36 1.57 3.01
CA ALA A 112 7.29 2.15 3.80
C ALA A 112 6.32 2.89 2.87
N LEU A 113 5.02 2.62 3.04
CA LEU A 113 3.95 3.45 2.50
C LEU A 113 3.48 4.43 3.57
N ILE A 114 3.30 5.70 3.20
CA ILE A 114 2.65 6.71 4.03
C ILE A 114 1.56 7.38 3.19
N GLY A 115 0.33 7.41 3.71
CA GLY A 115 -0.78 8.01 2.98
C GLY A 115 -2.09 8.00 3.74
N ALA A 116 -3.17 7.79 3.00
CA ALA A 116 -4.52 7.79 3.53
C ALA A 116 -5.36 6.69 2.90
N GLY A 117 -6.49 6.39 3.51
CA GLY A 117 -7.48 5.48 2.97
C GLY A 117 -8.88 5.84 3.38
N GLY A 118 -9.82 5.05 2.87
CA GLY A 118 -11.24 5.17 3.15
C GLY A 118 -11.81 3.83 3.55
N VAL A 119 -12.77 3.87 4.46
CA VAL A 119 -13.63 2.74 4.79
C VAL A 119 -15.08 3.15 4.66
N THR A 120 -15.89 2.26 4.09
CA THR A 120 -17.33 2.41 4.00
C THR A 120 -18.00 1.06 4.22
N TYR A 121 -19.30 1.13 4.43
CA TYR A 121 -20.17 -0.01 4.45
C TYR A 121 -20.96 -0.10 3.15
N ASN A 122 -21.10 -1.32 2.61
CA ASN A 122 -21.85 -1.57 1.40
C ASN A 122 -22.72 -2.82 1.54
N GLU A 123 -23.99 -2.69 1.15
CA GLU A 123 -24.99 -3.76 1.15
C GLU A 123 -25.04 -4.54 -0.18
N ARG A 124 -24.33 -4.06 -1.21
CA ARG A 124 -24.37 -4.67 -2.54
C ARG A 124 -23.61 -5.98 -2.58
N ASP A 125 -24.29 -7.02 -3.07
CA ASP A 125 -23.61 -8.17 -3.64
C ASP A 125 -22.94 -7.76 -4.96
N TYR A 126 -21.76 -8.32 -5.22
CA TYR A 126 -20.88 -8.00 -6.36
C TYR A 126 -21.49 -8.30 -7.76
N ASP A 127 -22.71 -8.84 -7.80
CA ASP A 127 -23.38 -9.34 -9.01
C ASP A 127 -24.33 -8.30 -9.66
N ASP A 128 -24.50 -7.11 -9.08
CA ASP A 128 -25.40 -6.08 -9.62
C ASP A 128 -24.60 -4.98 -10.34
N TRP A 129 -24.19 -5.27 -11.58
CA TRP A 129 -23.51 -4.34 -12.51
C TRP A 129 -24.49 -3.31 -13.10
N ASN A 130 -25.23 -2.59 -12.27
CA ASN A 130 -26.01 -1.44 -12.71
C ASN A 130 -25.20 -0.15 -12.54
N TRP A 131 -24.67 0.35 -13.66
CA TRP A 131 -24.04 1.67 -13.83
C TRP A 131 -25.09 2.81 -13.77
N GLY A 132 -25.92 2.81 -12.74
CA GLY A 132 -27.02 3.76 -12.55
C GLY A 132 -26.76 4.71 -11.39
N GLU A 133 -26.59 5.98 -11.74
CA GLU A 133 -26.76 7.20 -10.92
C GLU A 133 -26.03 7.25 -9.57
N HIS A 134 -24.96 8.06 -9.56
CA HIS A 134 -24.41 8.68 -8.36
C HIS A 134 -25.52 9.43 -7.61
N ARG A 135 -26.06 8.81 -6.56
CA ARG A 135 -26.64 9.54 -5.45
C ARG A 135 -25.56 9.61 -4.37
N ASP A 136 -25.17 10.82 -3.99
CA ASP A 136 -24.45 11.10 -2.75
C ASP A 136 -25.41 10.84 -1.58
N ASP A 137 -25.69 9.57 -1.31
CA ASP A 137 -26.75 9.10 -0.41
C ASP A 137 -26.21 8.66 0.95
N GLY A 138 -25.57 9.58 1.68
CA GLY A 138 -25.36 9.42 3.13
C GLY A 138 -24.60 8.16 3.56
N ARG A 139 -23.86 7.52 2.66
CA ARG A 139 -23.03 6.35 2.99
C ARG A 139 -22.00 6.79 4.03
N PRO A 140 -21.83 6.04 5.13
CA PRO A 140 -20.83 6.35 6.12
C PRO A 140 -19.45 6.13 5.49
N ASN A 141 -18.87 7.19 4.94
CA ASN A 141 -17.51 7.22 4.46
C ASN A 141 -16.64 7.87 5.53
N ASP A 142 -15.59 7.18 5.93
CA ASP A 142 -14.62 7.74 6.85
C ASP A 142 -13.21 7.61 6.29
N ALA A 143 -12.44 8.69 6.42
CA ALA A 143 -11.09 8.80 5.92
C ALA A 143 -10.11 8.62 7.08
N PHE A 144 -9.07 7.81 6.85
CA PHE A 144 -8.06 7.53 7.85
C PHE A 144 -6.65 7.73 7.31
N PHE A 145 -5.71 7.97 8.21
CA PHE A 145 -4.28 7.95 7.93
C PHE A 145 -3.76 6.51 7.93
N VAL A 146 -2.77 6.23 7.07
CA VAL A 146 -2.09 4.94 7.04
C VAL A 146 -0.57 5.10 6.95
N ALA A 147 0.14 4.28 7.72
CA ALA A 147 1.56 4.03 7.55
C ALA A 147 1.80 2.52 7.51
N GLU A 148 2.57 2.03 6.56
CA GLU A 148 2.80 0.60 6.38
C GLU A 148 4.27 0.31 6.03
N PRO A 149 5.13 0.05 7.04
CA PRO A 149 6.44 -0.53 6.81
C PRO A 149 6.34 -2.00 6.34
N GLU A 150 7.31 -2.41 5.54
CA GLU A 150 7.39 -3.72 4.90
C GLU A 150 8.85 -4.17 4.73
N ILE A 151 9.10 -5.46 4.90
CA ILE A 151 10.34 -6.14 4.53
C ILE A 151 10.06 -7.21 3.47
N LYS A 152 10.94 -7.33 2.47
CA LYS A 152 10.78 -8.20 1.31
C LYS A 152 12.04 -8.99 1.00
N ALA A 153 11.87 -10.23 0.57
CA ALA A 153 12.87 -10.99 -0.17
C ALA A 153 12.50 -10.98 -1.66
N GLU A 154 13.42 -10.54 -2.51
CA GLU A 154 13.22 -10.33 -3.94
C GLU A 154 14.08 -11.29 -4.76
N LEU A 155 13.49 -11.85 -5.82
CA LEU A 155 14.11 -12.71 -6.81
C LEU A 155 14.12 -12.02 -8.18
N ASN A 156 15.31 -11.91 -8.76
CA ASN A 156 15.49 -11.47 -10.14
C ASN A 156 15.14 -12.60 -11.10
N VAL A 157 14.00 -12.51 -11.80
CA VAL A 157 13.53 -13.55 -12.73
C VAL A 157 14.01 -13.27 -14.16
N ALA A 158 13.92 -12.01 -14.59
CA ALA A 158 14.48 -11.50 -15.84
C ALA A 158 14.94 -10.06 -15.66
N SER A 159 15.66 -9.50 -16.65
CA SER A 159 16.12 -8.11 -16.60
C SER A 159 14.99 -7.08 -16.43
N PHE A 160 13.77 -7.43 -16.84
CA PHE A 160 12.59 -6.58 -16.73
C PHE A 160 11.55 -7.07 -15.71
N PHE A 161 11.79 -8.20 -15.04
CA PHE A 161 10.79 -8.87 -14.20
C PHE A 161 11.40 -9.41 -12.91
N ARG A 162 10.79 -9.04 -11.79
CA ARG A 162 11.15 -9.52 -10.44
C ARG A 162 9.92 -9.96 -9.68
N VAL A 163 10.10 -10.91 -8.77
CA VAL A 163 9.07 -11.39 -7.85
C VAL A 163 9.58 -11.20 -6.44
N ASN A 164 8.73 -10.72 -5.53
CA ASN A 164 9.07 -10.69 -4.11
C ASN A 164 7.95 -11.24 -3.25
N VAL A 165 8.38 -11.75 -2.10
CA VAL A 165 7.54 -12.13 -0.98
C VAL A 165 7.96 -11.30 0.24
N GLY A 166 7.01 -10.86 1.03
CA GLY A 166 7.29 -9.94 2.13
C GLY A 166 6.27 -9.99 3.25
N GLY A 167 6.62 -9.33 4.35
CA GLY A 167 5.75 -9.08 5.48
C GLY A 167 5.64 -7.59 5.74
N SER A 168 4.44 -7.09 5.99
CA SER A 168 4.19 -5.70 6.36
C SER A 168 3.31 -5.58 7.60
N TYR A 169 3.31 -4.42 8.23
CA TYR A 169 2.35 -4.09 9.27
C TYR A 169 1.69 -2.76 8.96
N ARG A 170 0.37 -2.77 8.72
CA ARG A 170 -0.40 -1.57 8.44
C ARG A 170 -0.86 -0.92 9.74
N PHE A 171 -0.42 0.31 9.99
CA PHE A 171 -0.91 1.17 11.05
C PHE A 171 -2.00 2.09 10.49
N VAL A 172 -3.19 2.02 11.04
CA VAL A 172 -4.32 2.88 10.70
C VAL A 172 -4.67 3.79 11.88
N SER A 173 -4.93 5.06 11.61
CA SER A 173 -5.36 6.02 12.62
C SER A 173 -6.41 6.98 12.07
N GLY A 174 -7.34 7.41 12.92
CA GLY A 174 -8.39 8.37 12.57
C GLY A 174 -9.72 7.75 12.15
N VAL A 175 -9.92 6.44 12.36
CA VAL A 175 -11.18 5.77 12.04
C VAL A 175 -12.29 6.24 12.99
N ASN A 176 -13.34 6.80 12.41
CA ASN A 176 -14.53 7.34 13.06
C ASN A 176 -15.81 6.89 12.35
N ILE A 177 -15.98 5.58 12.20
CA ILE A 177 -17.19 4.97 11.67
C ILE A 177 -17.79 3.99 12.69
N ILE A 178 -19.12 4.00 12.83
CA ILE A 178 -19.83 3.13 13.78
C ILE A 178 -19.45 1.68 13.52
N GLY A 179 -18.94 1.00 14.55
CA GLY A 179 -18.65 -0.42 14.51
C GLY A 179 -17.25 -0.79 14.02
N LEU A 180 -16.37 0.19 13.76
CA LEU A 180 -14.95 -0.05 13.52
C LEU A 180 -14.06 0.82 14.40
N LYS A 181 -12.87 0.31 14.67
CA LYS A 181 -11.78 0.99 15.35
C LYS A 181 -10.52 0.95 14.48
N ASN A 182 -9.56 1.81 14.79
CA ASN A 182 -8.22 1.79 14.20
C ASN A 182 -7.58 0.38 14.19
N SER A 183 -7.75 -0.38 15.27
CA SER A 183 -7.23 -1.74 15.42
C SER A 183 -7.88 -2.76 14.50
N ASP A 184 -9.10 -2.51 14.03
CA ASP A 184 -9.81 -3.43 13.12
C ASP A 184 -9.29 -3.31 11.69
N LEU A 185 -8.72 -2.16 11.32
CA LEU A 185 -8.11 -1.93 10.01
C LEU A 185 -6.58 -2.04 10.01
N SER A 186 -5.97 -2.01 11.20
CA SER A 186 -4.53 -2.23 11.40
C SER A 186 -4.21 -3.71 11.49
N GLY A 187 -3.05 -4.12 11.00
CA GLY A 187 -2.63 -5.52 11.14
C GLY A 187 -1.44 -5.93 10.30
N PRO A 188 -0.89 -7.12 10.58
CA PRO A 188 0.16 -7.71 9.76
C PRO A 188 -0.40 -8.18 8.42
N SER A 189 0.45 -8.21 7.40
CA SER A 189 0.13 -8.77 6.08
C SER A 189 1.29 -9.61 5.55
N ALA A 190 0.96 -10.69 4.84
CA ALA A 190 1.88 -11.42 3.98
C ALA A 190 1.63 -11.01 2.52
N ASN A 191 2.69 -10.64 1.81
CA ASN A 191 2.61 -9.95 0.53
C ASN A 191 3.32 -10.76 -0.57
N ILE A 192 2.74 -10.76 -1.76
CA ILE A 192 3.35 -11.24 -2.99
C ILE A 192 3.27 -10.13 -4.02
N THR A 193 4.41 -9.78 -4.63
CA THR A 193 4.48 -8.73 -5.65
C THR A 193 5.13 -9.27 -6.91
N PHE A 194 4.60 -8.84 -8.04
CA PHE A 194 5.21 -8.99 -9.36
C PHE A 194 5.63 -7.60 -9.85
N LYS A 195 6.93 -7.35 -10.00
CA LYS A 195 7.44 -6.06 -10.46
C LYS A 195 7.90 -6.15 -11.91
N PHE A 196 7.44 -5.22 -12.74
CA PHE A 196 7.84 -5.08 -14.13
C PHE A 196 8.43 -3.70 -14.36
N GLY A 197 9.58 -3.62 -15.00
CA GLY A 197 10.24 -2.34 -15.17
C GLY A 197 11.59 -2.37 -15.84
N LYS A 198 12.22 -1.21 -15.88
CA LYS A 198 13.64 -1.06 -16.18
C LYS A 198 14.36 -0.99 -14.83
N PHE A 199 14.93 -2.12 -14.46
CA PHE A 199 15.58 -2.27 -13.17
C PHE A 199 16.97 -1.74 -13.14
#